data_AF-A0A0B6ZG29-F1
#
_entry.id   AF-A0A0B6ZG29-F1
#
_cell.length_a   1.000
_cell.length_b   1.000
_cell.length_c   1.000
_cell.angle_alpha   90.00
_cell.angle_beta   90.00
_cell.angle_gamma   90.00
#
_symmetry.space_group_name_H-M   'P 1'
#
loop_
_entity.id
_entity.type
_entity.pdbx_description
1 polymer ?
#
loop_
_entity_poly.entity_id
_entity_poly.type
_entity_poly.pdbx_seq_one_letter_code
_entity_poly.pdbx_strand_id
1 'polypeptide(L)'
;MFSCRMDHEYVAKGHFFHKGRMKVTVYKLFRLIQPGKVDAHNLDPLGQSHLVELSVVAPLGQEQIGEDMKNFAEQLKPLVVLEKFDHRKIQ
;
A
#
# COMPACT_ATOMS: atom_id res chain seq x y z
N MET A 1 30.16 -10.04 6.90
CA MET A 1 28.91 -10.62 7.43
C MET A 1 27.96 -9.46 7.69
N PHE A 2 26.85 -9.34 6.96
CA PHE A 2 25.89 -8.25 7.18
C PHE A 2 25.04 -8.59 8.40
N SER A 3 25.10 -7.75 9.44
CA SER A 3 24.16 -7.83 10.57
C SER A 3 22.92 -6.99 10.19
N CYS A 4 21.78 -7.64 10.04
CA CYS A 4 20.49 -6.98 9.86
C CYS A 4 19.71 -7.12 11.16
N ARG A 5 19.40 -6.00 11.81
CA ARG A 5 18.55 -5.95 12.99
C ARG A 5 17.14 -5.54 12.54
N MET A 6 16.13 -6.25 13.03
CA MET A 6 14.73 -5.85 12.80
C MET A 6 14.36 -4.73 13.77
N ASP A 7 14.07 -3.54 13.25
CA ASP A 7 13.65 -2.39 14.06
C ASP A 7 12.13 -2.32 14.27
N HIS A 8 11.35 -2.62 13.21
CA HIS A 8 9.89 -2.54 13.26
C HIS A 8 9.22 -3.66 12.47
N GLU A 9 8.08 -4.13 12.97
CA GLU A 9 7.25 -5.17 12.35
C GLU A 9 5.78 -4.73 12.35
N TYR A 10 5.14 -4.79 11.19
CA TYR A 10 3.75 -4.40 11.00
C TYR A 10 3.04 -5.41 10.11
N VAL A 11 1.72 -5.50 10.28
CA VAL A 11 0.84 -6.39 9.52
C VAL A 11 -0.15 -5.55 8.75
N ALA A 12 -0.20 -5.71 7.43
CA ALA A 12 -1.21 -5.13 6.58
C ALA A 12 -2.31 -6.18 6.31
N LYS A 13 -3.56 -5.85 6.61
CA LYS A 13 -4.71 -6.73 6.34
C LYS A 13 -5.76 -5.97 5.55
N GLY A 14 -6.24 -6.59 4.47
CA GLY A 14 -7.20 -5.93 3.58
C GLY A 14 -7.47 -6.69 2.30
N HIS A 15 -7.93 -5.96 1.30
CA HIS A 15 -8.27 -6.45 -0.03
C HIS A 15 -7.22 -6.04 -1.05
N PHE A 16 -7.00 -6.94 -2.00
CA PHE A 16 -6.14 -6.74 -3.15
C PHE A 16 -6.98 -6.93 -4.41
N PHE A 17 -6.98 -5.92 -5.27
CA PHE A 17 -7.61 -5.96 -6.58
C PHE A 17 -6.55 -5.68 -7.63
N HIS A 18 -6.69 -6.30 -8.81
CA HIS A 18 -5.79 -6.03 -9.91
C HIS A 18 -6.54 -5.96 -11.24
N LYS A 19 -6.04 -5.10 -12.13
CA LYS A 19 -6.47 -5.02 -13.52
C LYS A 19 -5.23 -4.98 -14.39
N GLY A 20 -4.91 -6.11 -15.03
CA GLY A 20 -3.64 -6.26 -15.74
C GLY A 20 -2.45 -6.04 -14.80
N ARG A 21 -1.63 -5.02 -15.08
CA ARG A 21 -0.44 -4.65 -14.28
C ARG A 21 -0.75 -3.70 -13.12
N MET A 22 -1.95 -3.12 -13.09
CA MET A 22 -2.35 -2.16 -12.06
C MET A 22 -2.83 -2.90 -10.83
N LYS A 23 -2.30 -2.51 -9.68
CA LYS A 23 -2.61 -3.05 -8.37
C LYS A 23 -3.33 -1.99 -7.55
N VAL A 24 -4.48 -2.35 -6.98
CA VAL A 24 -5.19 -1.56 -5.97
C VAL A 24 -5.21 -2.34 -4.68
N THR A 25 -4.68 -1.77 -3.61
CA THR A 25 -4.78 -2.36 -2.27
C THR A 25 -5.59 -1.47 -1.35
N VAL A 26 -6.48 -2.07 -0.58
CA VAL A 26 -7.28 -1.40 0.46
C VAL A 26 -7.03 -2.13 1.76
N TYR A 27 -6.27 -1.55 2.67
CA TYR A 27 -5.81 -2.26 3.87
C TYR A 27 -5.77 -1.39 5.12
N LYS A 28 -5.79 -2.05 6.27
CA LYS A 28 -5.44 -1.46 7.57
C LYS A 28 -4.08 -1.97 8.01
N LEU A 29 -3.34 -1.09 8.68
CA LEU A 29 -2.07 -1.43 9.30
C LEU A 29 -2.28 -1.76 10.78
N PHE A 30 -1.60 -2.80 11.23
CA PHE A 30 -1.60 -3.26 12.60
C PHE A 30 -0.15 -3.36 13.08
N ARG A 31 0.08 -2.88 14.29
CA ARG A 31 1.32 -3.12 15.02
C ARG A 31 1.21 -4.46 15.75
N LEU A 32 2.31 -5.20 15.80
CA LEU A 32 2.41 -6.40 16.61
C LEU A 32 2.74 -6.05 18.06
N ILE A 33 1.94 -6.56 19.00
CA ILE A 33 2.23 -6.43 20.44
C ILE A 33 3.42 -7.34 20.81
N GLN A 34 3.42 -8.56 20.29
CA GLN A 34 4.54 -9.51 20.38
C GLN A 34 5.08 -9.83 18.98
N PRO A 35 6.39 -9.66 18.73
CA PRO A 35 6.99 -9.97 17.43
C PRO A 35 6.77 -11.42 16.98
N GLY A 36 6.61 -11.64 15.69
CA GLY A 36 6.50 -12.98 15.09
C GLY A 36 5.19 -13.74 15.34
N LYS A 37 4.19 -13.14 16.00
CA LYS A 37 2.91 -13.79 16.31
C LYS A 37 1.72 -13.04 15.69
N VAL A 38 1.11 -13.57 14.64
CA VAL A 38 0.09 -12.87 13.81
C VAL A 38 -1.36 -13.11 14.24
N ASP A 39 -1.59 -13.54 15.48
CA ASP A 39 -2.94 -13.83 15.97
C ASP A 39 -3.79 -12.58 16.15
N ALA A 40 -5.12 -12.71 16.04
CA ALA A 40 -6.06 -11.59 16.14
C ALA A 40 -5.95 -10.80 17.46
N HIS A 41 -5.56 -11.45 18.56
CA HIS A 41 -5.36 -10.81 19.86
C HIS A 41 -4.03 -10.05 19.99
N ASN A 42 -3.12 -10.24 19.03
CA ASN A 42 -1.78 -9.65 19.04
C ASN A 42 -1.62 -8.51 18.01
N LEU A 43 -2.69 -8.16 17.32
CA LEU A 43 -2.74 -7.11 16.31
C LEU A 43 -3.42 -5.85 16.88
N ASP A 44 -2.63 -4.79 17.05
CA ASP A 44 -3.12 -3.48 17.48
C ASP A 44 -3.28 -2.55 16.26
N PRO A 45 -4.50 -2.11 15.91
CA PRO A 45 -4.71 -1.26 14.74
C PRO A 45 -4.05 0.11 14.93
N LEU A 46 -3.21 0.52 13.98
CA LEU A 46 -2.55 1.84 14.01
C LEU A 46 -3.53 3.02 13.84
N GLY A 47 -4.73 2.75 13.32
CA GLY A 47 -5.78 3.75 13.15
C GLY A 47 -7.08 3.13 12.65
N GLN A 48 -8.13 3.95 12.56
CA GLN A 48 -9.45 3.51 12.12
C GLN A 48 -9.62 3.56 10.60
N SER A 49 -8.85 4.41 9.91
CA SER A 49 -8.91 4.60 8.46
C SER A 49 -8.32 3.42 7.69
N HIS A 50 -8.79 3.24 6.46
CA HIS A 50 -8.15 2.34 5.49
C HIS A 50 -7.19 3.13 4.62
N LEU A 51 -6.06 2.52 4.28
CA LEU A 51 -5.15 3.02 3.27
C LEU A 51 -5.53 2.41 1.93
N VAL A 52 -5.65 3.28 0.93
CA VAL A 52 -5.91 2.90 -0.46
C VAL A 52 -4.69 3.28 -1.28
N GLU A 53 -4.04 2.27 -1.85
CA GLU A 53 -2.88 2.45 -2.73
C GLU A 53 -3.23 1.96 -4.13
N LEU A 54 -2.97 2.81 -5.13
CA LEU A 54 -2.91 2.42 -6.53
C LEU A 54 -1.44 2.46 -6.95
N SER A 55 -0.93 1.34 -7.45
CA SER A 55 0.44 1.26 -7.95
C SER A 55 0.56 0.36 -9.17
N VAL A 56 1.60 0.59 -9.95
CA VAL A 56 1.90 -0.15 -11.17
C VAL A 56 3.41 -0.30 -11.30
N VAL A 57 3.84 -1.49 -11.72
CA VAL A 57 5.25 -1.76 -12.05
C VAL A 57 5.39 -1.68 -13.56
N ALA A 58 6.18 -0.71 -14.03
CA ALA A 58 6.41 -0.46 -15.44
C ALA A 58 7.90 -0.57 -15.79
N PRO A 59 8.26 -1.23 -16.90
CA PRO A 59 9.59 -1.10 -17.49
C PRO A 59 9.91 0.37 -17.83
N LEU A 60 11.20 0.72 -17.83
CA LEU A 60 11.66 2.06 -18.19
C LEU A 60 11.18 2.44 -19.60
N GLY A 61 10.71 3.69 -19.76
CA GLY A 61 10.25 4.23 -21.04
C GLY A 61 8.78 3.99 -21.39
N GLN A 62 7.97 3.37 -20.51
CA GLN A 62 6.53 3.15 -20.75
C GLN A 62 5.65 4.23 -20.10
N GLU A 63 5.74 5.47 -20.58
CA GLU A 63 4.99 6.63 -20.04
C GLU A 63 3.46 6.46 -20.13
N GLN A 64 2.97 5.75 -21.15
CA GLN A 64 1.54 5.46 -21.33
C GLN A 64 0.90 4.79 -20.10
N ILE A 65 1.67 3.97 -19.37
CA ILE A 65 1.18 3.30 -18.18
C ILE A 65 0.84 4.30 -17.06
N GLY A 66 1.58 5.42 -16.99
CA GLY A 66 1.31 6.49 -16.03
C GLY A 66 -0.01 7.21 -16.33
N GLU A 67 -0.29 7.47 -17.61
CA GLU A 67 -1.55 8.07 -18.05
C GLU A 67 -2.73 7.13 -17.81
N ASP A 68 -2.59 5.84 -18.11
CA ASP A 68 -3.64 4.84 -17.84
C ASP A 68 -3.93 4.73 -16.33
N MET A 69 -2.89 4.82 -15.49
CA MET A 69 -3.04 4.85 -14.04
C MET A 69 -3.83 6.07 -13.56
N LYS A 70 -3.51 7.25 -14.10
CA LYS A 70 -4.21 8.51 -13.79
C LYS A 70 -5.67 8.45 -14.24
N ASN A 71 -5.93 7.97 -15.45
CA ASN A 71 -7.29 7.82 -15.98
C ASN A 71 -8.14 6.88 -15.13
N PHE A 72 -7.56 5.76 -14.67
CA PHE A 72 -8.24 4.86 -13.75
C PHE A 72 -8.52 5.51 -12.39
N ALA A 73 -7.57 6.28 -11.85
CA ALA A 73 -7.76 7.00 -10.59
C ALA A 73 -8.93 8.01 -10.67
N GLU A 74 -9.09 8.70 -11.81
CA GLU A 74 -10.22 9.59 -12.03
C GLU A 74 -11.56 8.84 -12.09
N GLN A 75 -11.59 7.63 -12.66
CA GLN A 75 -12.79 6.78 -12.69
C GLN A 75 -13.23 6.28 -11.31
N LEU A 76 -12.34 6.28 -10.31
CA LEU A 76 -12.69 5.90 -8.94
C LEU A 76 -13.42 7.01 -8.18
N LYS A 77 -13.49 8.24 -8.72
CA LYS A 77 -14.27 9.31 -8.11
C LYS A 77 -15.78 9.06 -8.30
N PRO A 78 -16.61 9.33 -7.27
CA PRO A 78 -16.28 9.96 -5.99
C PRO A 78 -15.92 8.97 -4.87
N LEU A 79 -15.90 7.65 -5.14
CA LEU A 79 -15.70 6.63 -4.11
C LEU A 79 -14.37 6.78 -3.38
N VAL A 80 -13.32 7.09 -4.11
CA VAL A 80 -11.98 7.34 -3.58
C VAL A 80 -11.32 8.45 -4.39
N VAL A 81 -10.68 9.39 -3.70
CA VAL A 81 -9.85 10.42 -4.29
C VAL A 81 -8.39 10.04 -4.03
N LEU A 82 -7.65 9.76 -5.09
CA LEU A 82 -6.24 9.40 -5.03
C LEU A 82 -5.38 10.60 -5.41
N GLU A 83 -4.35 10.86 -4.62
CA GLU A 83 -3.35 11.88 -4.91
C GLU A 83 -2.00 11.23 -5.23
N LYS A 84 -1.22 11.89 -6.09
CA LYS A 84 0.14 11.44 -6.37
C LYS A 84 1.01 11.66 -5.15
N PHE A 85 1.50 10.56 -4.59
CA PHE A 85 2.39 10.57 -3.44
C PHE A 85 3.83 10.22 -3.85
N ASP A 86 4.80 11.02 -3.42
CA ASP A 86 6.24 10.76 -3.67
C ASP A 86 6.91 10.38 -2.35
N HIS A 87 7.28 9.11 -2.22
CA HIS A 87 7.88 8.56 -1.00
C HIS A 87 9.23 9.21 -0.66
N ARG A 88 9.94 9.80 -1.65
CA ARG A 88 11.22 10.48 -1.42
C ARG A 88 11.09 11.73 -0.56
N LYS A 89 9.87 12.25 -0.40
CA LYS A 89 9.60 13.45 0.40
C LYS A 89 9.46 13.18 1.89
N ILE A 90 9.55 11.92 2.33
CA ILE A 90 9.35 11.49 3.74
C ILE A 90 10.69 11.26 4.46
N GLN A 91 11.82 11.44 3.77
CA GLN A 91 13.14 11.16 4.29
C GLN A 91 13.76 12.36 5.00
#